data_AF-A0A7Y7IMW2-F1
#
_entry.id   AF-A0A7Y7IMW2-F1
#
_cell.length_a   1.000
_cell.length_b   1.000
_cell.length_c   1.000
_cell.angle_alpha   90.00
_cell.angle_beta   90.00
_cell.angle_gamma   90.00
#
_symmetry.space_group_name_H-M   'P 1'
#
loop_
_entity.id
_entity.type
_entity.pdbx_description
1 polymer ?
#
loop_
_entity_poly.entity_id
_entity_poly.type
_entity_poly.pdbx_seq_one_letter_code
_entity_poly.pdbx_strand_id
1 'polypeptide(L)'
;MSGEQVTRVMTGAEFRAQQYARMTEAAFQSHVERLARWHRWDFFHVYNSRRSRPGYPDLHLWHPVHGSMFRELKTMKGRQSPAQLEVEASMRAAGIDVGVWRPADLDGRIDDELRGMKG
;
A
#
# COMPACT_ATOMS: atom_id res chain seq x y z
N MET A 1 -15.72 36.45 27.94
CA MET A 1 -16.52 35.22 27.75
C MET A 1 -15.60 34.18 27.14
N SER A 2 -15.04 33.27 27.94
CA SER A 2 -14.20 32.18 27.44
C SER A 2 -15.08 31.08 26.87
N GLY A 3 -14.99 30.87 25.56
CA GLY A 3 -15.62 29.74 24.89
C GLY A 3 -14.99 28.44 25.37
N GLU A 4 -15.78 27.62 26.04
CA GLU A 4 -15.45 26.27 26.43
C GLU A 4 -15.19 25.44 25.16
N GLN A 5 -13.94 25.04 24.92
CA GLN A 5 -13.65 24.05 23.88
C GLN A 5 -14.12 22.69 24.38
N VAL A 6 -15.35 22.32 24.00
CA VAL A 6 -15.86 20.97 24.20
C VAL A 6 -14.93 20.02 23.45
N THR A 7 -14.27 19.12 24.18
CA THR A 7 -13.37 18.13 23.60
C THR A 7 -14.24 17.13 22.82
N ARG A 8 -14.22 17.19 21.49
CA ARG A 8 -14.91 16.21 20.64
C ARG A 8 -14.24 14.85 20.81
N VAL A 9 -14.96 13.87 21.35
CA VAL A 9 -14.53 12.47 21.35
C VAL A 9 -14.61 11.95 19.92
N MET A 10 -13.48 11.49 19.38
CA MET A 10 -13.42 10.85 18.07
C MET A 10 -13.73 9.35 18.21
N THR A 11 -14.47 8.81 17.25
CA THR A 11 -14.61 7.36 17.11
C THR A 11 -13.29 6.72 16.68
N GLY A 12 -13.14 5.40 16.89
CA GLY A 12 -11.95 4.68 16.44
C GLY A 12 -11.74 4.75 14.93
N ALA A 13 -12.81 4.77 14.14
CA ALA A 13 -12.75 4.90 12.69
C ALA A 13 -12.26 6.30 12.27
N GLU A 14 -12.79 7.37 12.88
CA GLU A 14 -12.32 8.74 12.62
C GLU A 14 -10.84 8.92 13.00
N PHE A 15 -10.41 8.32 14.11
CA PHE A 15 -9.01 8.34 14.53
C PHE A 15 -8.10 7.65 13.50
N ARG A 16 -8.45 6.42 13.07
CA ARG A 16 -7.70 5.70 12.02
C ARG A 16 -7.65 6.47 10.71
N ALA A 17 -8.78 7.01 10.26
CA ALA A 17 -8.84 7.83 9.04
C ALA A 17 -7.90 9.05 9.12
N GLN A 18 -7.86 9.74 10.27
CA GLN A 18 -6.93 10.85 10.47
C GLN A 18 -5.47 10.40 10.50
N GLN A 19 -5.17 9.25 11.10
CA GLN A 19 -3.82 8.67 11.07
C GLN A 19 -3.40 8.29 9.64
N TYR A 20 -4.24 7.58 8.90
CA TYR A 20 -3.99 7.18 7.52
C TYR A 20 -3.79 8.38 6.59
N ALA A 21 -4.58 9.45 6.77
CA ALA A 21 -4.43 10.69 6.01
C ALA A 21 -3.08 11.40 6.23
N ARG A 22 -2.45 11.19 7.39
CA ARG A 22 -1.15 11.79 7.77
C ARG A 22 0.03 10.83 7.59
N MET A 23 -0.22 9.57 7.23
CA MET A 23 0.81 8.56 7.09
C MET A 23 1.72 8.88 5.91
N THR A 24 3.04 8.92 6.16
CA THR A 24 4.05 9.08 5.12
C THR A 24 4.20 7.79 4.32
N GLU A 25 4.78 7.87 3.12
CA GLU A 25 5.02 6.70 2.28
C GLU A 25 5.97 5.70 2.98
N ALA A 26 7.04 6.18 3.61
CA ALA A 26 7.97 5.34 4.34
C ALA A 26 7.34 4.62 5.56
N ALA A 27 6.46 5.32 6.30
CA ALA A 27 5.74 4.71 7.41
C ALA A 27 4.74 3.66 6.93
N PHE A 28 4.04 3.96 5.83
CA PHE A 28 3.12 3.04 5.20
C PHE A 28 3.83 1.78 4.69
N GLN A 29 4.92 1.95 3.95
CA GLN A 29 5.76 0.86 3.47
C GLN A 29 6.27 -0.02 4.62
N SER A 30 6.80 0.57 5.68
CA SER A 30 7.26 -0.19 6.85
C SER A 30 6.15 -1.05 7.46
N HIS A 31 4.90 -0.55 7.45
CA HIS A 31 3.75 -1.30 7.93
C HIS A 31 3.42 -2.47 6.99
N VAL A 32 3.39 -2.23 5.68
CA VAL A 32 3.13 -3.24 4.66
C VAL A 32 4.17 -4.36 4.72
N GLU A 33 5.45 -4.02 4.78
CA GLU A 33 6.53 -5.01 4.87
C GLU A 33 6.43 -5.87 6.14
N ARG A 34 6.00 -5.29 7.26
CA ARG A 34 5.76 -6.04 8.50
C ARG A 34 4.59 -7.02 8.35
N LEU A 35 3.49 -6.59 7.72
CA LEU A 35 2.35 -7.47 7.43
C LEU A 35 2.75 -8.60 6.47
N ALA A 36 3.51 -8.30 5.42
CA ALA A 36 4.01 -9.30 4.48
C ALA A 36 4.82 -10.38 5.22
N ARG A 37 5.79 -9.97 6.06
CA ARG A 37 6.57 -10.92 6.89
C ARG A 37 5.68 -11.73 7.84
N TRP A 38 4.70 -11.09 8.47
CA TRP A 38 3.76 -11.76 9.38
C TRP A 38 2.97 -12.86 8.67
N HIS A 39 2.53 -12.61 7.43
CA HIS A 39 1.86 -13.59 6.58
C HIS A 39 2.81 -14.51 5.80
N ARG A 40 4.12 -14.46 6.10
CA ARG A 40 5.17 -15.28 5.48
C ARG A 40 5.34 -15.07 3.98
N TRP A 41 4.99 -13.89 3.48
CA TRP A 41 5.36 -13.46 2.13
C TRP A 41 6.80 -12.96 2.13
N ASP A 42 7.58 -13.41 1.16
CA ASP A 42 8.82 -12.77 0.81
C ASP A 42 8.55 -11.59 -0.13
N PHE A 43 9.47 -10.65 -0.19
CA PHE A 43 9.33 -9.50 -1.08
C PHE A 43 10.68 -8.90 -1.46
N PHE A 44 10.65 -8.20 -2.59
CA PHE A 44 11.69 -7.32 -3.06
C PHE A 44 11.15 -5.89 -3.11
N HIS A 45 11.91 -4.96 -2.51
CA HIS A 45 11.63 -3.53 -2.53
C HIS A 45 12.69 -2.80 -3.38
N VAL A 46 12.25 -1.97 -4.32
CA VAL A 46 13.13 -1.17 -5.18
C VAL A 46 13.69 0.05 -4.42
N TYR A 47 14.81 -0.12 -3.71
CA TYR A 47 15.43 0.98 -2.96
C TYR A 47 15.97 2.14 -3.83
N ASN A 48 16.37 1.88 -5.09
CA ASN A 48 16.90 2.90 -5.99
C ASN A 48 16.46 2.64 -7.43
N SER A 49 15.54 3.45 -7.94
CA SER A 49 14.94 3.30 -9.27
C SER A 49 15.77 3.92 -10.40
N ARG A 50 16.87 4.63 -10.13
CA ARG A 50 17.63 5.38 -11.16
C ARG A 50 18.25 4.51 -12.25
N ARG A 51 18.35 3.19 -12.03
CA ARG A 51 18.87 2.20 -13.01
C ARG A 51 17.84 1.10 -13.30
N SER A 52 16.59 1.33 -12.96
CA SER A 52 15.48 0.40 -13.19
C SER A 52 14.56 0.93 -14.27
N ARG A 53 13.70 0.07 -14.82
CA ARG A 53 12.62 0.52 -15.71
C ARG A 53 11.78 1.58 -14.98
N PRO A 54 11.64 2.80 -15.52
CA PRO A 54 10.78 3.81 -14.92
C PRO A 54 9.36 3.28 -14.76
N GLY A 55 8.74 3.53 -13.60
CA GLY A 55 7.39 3.09 -13.31
C GLY A 55 7.24 1.65 -12.82
N TYR A 56 8.35 0.92 -12.60
CA TYR A 56 8.28 -0.37 -11.94
C TYR A 56 7.70 -0.23 -10.52
N PRO A 57 6.79 -1.13 -10.08
CA PRO A 57 6.16 -1.03 -8.76
C PRO A 57 7.15 -1.09 -7.59
N ASP A 58 6.81 -0.43 -6.48
CA ASP A 58 7.65 -0.38 -5.28
C ASP A 58 7.96 -1.76 -4.69
N LEU A 59 6.96 -2.65 -4.65
CA LEU A 59 7.07 -4.01 -4.12
C LEU A 59 6.75 -5.07 -5.16
N HIS A 60 7.58 -6.12 -5.17
CA HIS A 60 7.24 -7.43 -5.71
C HIS A 60 7.18 -8.41 -4.54
N LEU A 61 6.00 -8.96 -4.26
CA LEU A 61 5.77 -9.92 -3.18
C LEU A 61 5.51 -11.30 -3.77
N TRP A 62 5.98 -12.36 -3.11
CA TRP A 62 5.65 -13.74 -3.48
C TRP A 62 5.47 -14.65 -2.27
N HIS A 63 4.62 -15.66 -2.44
CA HIS A 63 4.34 -16.70 -1.47
C HIS A 63 4.23 -18.06 -2.18
N PRO A 64 4.82 -19.14 -1.65
CA PRO A 64 4.87 -20.44 -2.34
C PRO A 64 3.49 -21.05 -2.64
N VAL A 65 2.45 -20.65 -1.90
CA VAL A 65 1.08 -21.17 -2.06
C VAL A 65 0.15 -20.18 -2.76
N HIS A 66 0.41 -18.87 -2.65
CA HIS A 66 -0.55 -17.83 -3.07
C HIS A 66 -0.12 -17.09 -4.35
N GLY A 67 1.06 -17.41 -4.87
CA GLY A 67 1.62 -16.83 -6.10
C GLY A 67 2.43 -15.56 -5.81
N SER A 68 2.50 -14.67 -6.80
CA SER A 68 3.19 -13.39 -6.68
C SER A 68 2.29 -12.23 -7.08
N MET A 69 2.61 -11.06 -6.55
CA MET A 69 1.90 -9.82 -6.84
C MET A 69 2.85 -8.62 -6.77
N PHE A 70 2.49 -7.56 -7.49
CA PHE A 70 3.20 -6.30 -7.51
C PHE A 70 2.35 -5.20 -6.90
N ARG A 71 2.91 -4.41 -6.00
CA ARG A 71 2.19 -3.34 -5.31
C ARG A 71 2.98 -2.05 -5.37
N GLU A 72 2.36 -1.03 -5.94
CA GLU A 72 2.80 0.36 -5.83
C GLU A 72 2.22 0.94 -4.54
N LEU A 73 3.05 1.56 -3.73
CA LEU A 73 2.66 2.14 -2.46
C LEU A 73 2.54 3.65 -2.59
N LYS A 74 1.38 4.20 -2.25
CA LYS A 74 1.18 5.65 -2.25
C LYS A 74 0.62 6.11 -0.92
N THR A 75 0.98 7.32 -0.51
CA THR A 75 0.19 8.05 0.50
C THR A 75 -1.27 8.21 0.04
N MET A 76 -2.17 8.60 0.94
CA MET A 76 -3.58 8.83 0.57
C MET A 76 -3.76 9.82 -0.59
N LYS A 77 -2.85 10.80 -0.73
CA LYS A 77 -2.89 11.81 -1.80
C LYS A 77 -1.86 11.57 -2.91
N GLY A 78 -1.01 10.56 -2.76
CA GLY A 78 0.04 10.25 -3.72
C GLY A 78 -0.54 9.86 -5.07
N ARG A 79 -0.03 10.46 -6.14
CA ARG A 79 -0.44 10.18 -7.51
C ARG A 79 0.61 9.30 -8.18
N GLN A 80 0.14 8.41 -9.05
CA GLN A 80 1.04 7.69 -9.94
C GLN A 80 1.56 8.62 -11.03
N SER A 81 2.82 8.44 -11.41
CA SER A 81 3.37 9.11 -12.58
C SER A 81 2.83 8.48 -13.87
N PRO A 82 2.91 9.17 -15.02
CA PRO A 82 2.53 8.59 -16.31
C PRO A 82 3.22 7.25 -16.60
N ALA A 83 4.50 7.13 -16.27
CA ALA A 83 5.26 5.88 -16.45
C ALA A 83 4.73 4.75 -15.55
N GLN A 84 4.32 5.06 -14.32
CA GLN A 84 3.71 4.05 -13.42
C GLN A 84 2.38 3.55 -13.96
N LEU A 85 1.54 4.45 -14.48
CA LEU A 85 0.26 4.08 -15.10
C LEU A 85 0.46 3.20 -16.34
N GLU A 86 1.44 3.54 -17.19
CA GLU A 86 1.78 2.76 -18.37
C GLU A 86 2.29 1.35 -18.02
N VAL A 87 3.23 1.26 -17.07
CA VAL A 87 3.77 -0.02 -16.62
C VAL A 87 2.69 -0.88 -15.95
N GLU A 88 1.87 -0.29 -15.08
CA GLU A 88 0.76 -1.00 -14.45
C GLU A 88 -0.22 -1.55 -15.51
N ALA A 89 -0.65 -0.72 -16.46
CA ALA A 89 -1.55 -1.15 -17.53
C ALA A 89 -0.95 -2.30 -18.36
N SER A 90 0.33 -2.20 -18.71
CA SER A 90 1.08 -3.24 -19.42
C SER A 90 1.18 -4.55 -18.62
N MET A 91 1.46 -4.47 -17.31
CA MET A 91 1.51 -5.64 -16.43
C MET A 91 0.13 -6.31 -16.30
N ARG A 92 -0.93 -5.52 -16.10
CA ARG A 92 -2.32 -6.03 -16.07
C ARG A 92 -2.68 -6.75 -17.37
N ALA A 93 -2.35 -6.16 -18.53
CA ALA A 93 -2.59 -6.77 -19.83
C ALA A 93 -1.83 -8.09 -20.04
N ALA A 94 -0.68 -8.25 -19.38
CA ALA A 94 0.09 -9.50 -19.35
C ALA A 94 -0.43 -10.54 -18.34
N GLY A 95 -1.54 -10.26 -17.64
CA GLY A 95 -2.11 -11.16 -16.62
C GLY A 95 -1.39 -11.12 -15.27
N ILE A 96 -0.54 -10.11 -15.03
CA ILE A 96 0.20 -9.97 -13.78
C ILE A 96 -0.71 -9.31 -12.73
N ASP A 97 -0.72 -9.89 -11.53
CA ASP A 97 -1.37 -9.33 -10.35
C ASP A 97 -0.61 -8.08 -9.89
N VAL A 98 -1.05 -6.91 -10.37
CA VAL A 98 -0.47 -5.61 -10.03
C VAL A 98 -1.55 -4.68 -9.50
N GLY A 99 -1.20 -3.78 -8.58
CA GLY A 99 -2.12 -2.75 -8.13
C GLY A 99 -1.48 -1.73 -7.20
N VAL A 100 -2.31 -0.79 -6.75
CA VAL A 100 -1.91 0.24 -5.80
C VAL A 100 -2.49 -0.08 -4.43
N TRP A 101 -1.64 0.04 -3.42
CA TRP A 101 -2.06 0.10 -2.02
C TRP A 101 -1.86 1.50 -1.45
N ARG A 102 -2.74 1.87 -0.54
CA ARG A 102 -2.78 3.14 0.20
C ARG A 102 -3.02 2.86 1.69
N PRO A 103 -2.72 3.83 2.58
CA PRO A 103 -2.92 3.65 4.02
C PRO A 103 -4.32 3.18 4.44
N ALA A 104 -5.38 3.58 3.73
CA ALA A 104 -6.74 3.11 4.00
C ALA A 104 -6.93 1.59 3.73
N ASP A 105 -6.13 0.99 2.84
CA ASP A 105 -6.18 -0.45 2.57
C ASP A 105 -5.63 -1.29 3.75
N LEU A 106 -5.00 -0.65 4.76
CA LEU A 106 -4.66 -1.31 6.03
C LEU A 106 -5.89 -1.72 6.83
N ASP A 107 -7.07 -1.15 6.55
CA ASP A 107 -8.34 -1.50 7.19
C ASP A 107 -8.96 -2.76 6.54
N GLY A 108 -8.16 -3.81 6.36
CA GLY A 108 -8.59 -5.15 5.93
C GLY A 108 -7.97 -5.63 4.62
N ARG A 109 -8.08 -4.84 3.53
CA ARG A 109 -7.73 -5.30 2.18
C ARG A 109 -6.31 -5.89 2.06
N ILE A 110 -5.31 -5.24 2.65
CA ILE A 110 -3.92 -5.74 2.60
C ILE A 110 -3.78 -7.07 3.35
N ASP A 111 -4.44 -7.20 4.52
CA ASP A 111 -4.43 -8.45 5.29
C ASP A 111 -5.11 -9.57 4.51
N ASP A 112 -6.24 -9.27 3.86
CA ASP A 112 -7.00 -10.22 3.05
C ASP A 112 -6.19 -10.72 1.85
N GLU A 113 -5.60 -9.81 1.07
CA GLU A 113 -4.74 -10.18 -0.07
C GLU A 113 -3.54 -11.02 0.39
N LEU A 114 -2.93 -10.69 1.54
CA LEU A 114 -1.81 -11.45 2.11
C LEU A 114 -2.22 -12.81 2.72
N ARG A 115 -3.49 -13.01 3.10
CA ARG A 115 -4.03 -14.34 3.42
C ARG A 115 -4.29 -15.20 2.17
N GLY A 116 -4.05 -14.65 0.99
CA GLY A 116 -4.39 -15.28 -0.28
C GLY A 116 -5.88 -15.20 -0.62
N MET A 117 -6.65 -14.37 0.08
CA MET A 117 -8.03 -14.08 -0.30
C MET A 117 -7.98 -13.08 -1.44
N LYS A 118 -8.20 -13.56 -2.66
CA LYS A 118 -8.36 -12.71 -3.84
C LYS A 118 -9.84 -12.34 -3.95
N GLY A 119 -10.12 -11.04 -3.90
CA GLY A 119 -11.44 -10.47 -4.21
C GLY A 119 -11.76 -10.50 -5.69
#